data_AF-A0A8N4KXC2-F1
#
_entry.id   AF-A0A8N4KXC2-F1
#
_cell.length_a   1.000
_cell.length_b   1.000
_cell.length_c   1.000
_cell.angle_alpha   90.00
_cell.angle_beta   90.00
_cell.angle_gamma   90.00
#
_symmetry.space_group_name_H-M   'P 1'
#
loop_
_entity.id
_entity.type
_entity.pdbx_description
1 polymer ?
#
loop_
_entity_poly.entity_id
_entity_poly.type
_entity_poly.pdbx_seq_one_letter_code
_entity_poly.pdbx_strand_id
1 'polypeptide(L)'
;AVLSDDNFFSCNHITPYGYQIDFVIHFDKNREPIPAPAETTILDRITKFAILLLRLDSFCENDLTALRGPEHLKTKHLEMMGYKVIHINEHDWNTRYMNSPEIKTKYLKYLLQI
;
A
#
# COMPACT_ATOMS: atom_id res chain seq x y z
N ALA A 1 -7.21 -10.62 10.43
CA ALA A 1 -8.27 -9.61 10.30
C ALA A 1 -8.19 -8.91 8.95
N VAL A 2 -7.21 -8.03 8.69
CA VAL A 2 -7.09 -7.29 7.41
C VAL A 2 -7.08 -8.15 6.15
N LEU A 3 -6.41 -9.31 6.17
CA LEU A 3 -6.32 -10.20 5.00
C LEU A 3 -7.51 -11.15 4.87
N SER A 4 -8.53 -11.01 5.73
CA SER A 4 -9.63 -11.97 5.84
C SER A 4 -11.01 -11.32 5.63
N ASP A 5 -11.10 -10.00 5.73
CA ASP A 5 -12.35 -9.25 5.68
C ASP A 5 -12.13 -7.94 4.91
N ASP A 6 -12.97 -7.73 3.90
CA ASP A 6 -12.87 -6.62 2.95
C ASP A 6 -13.23 -5.26 3.57
N ASN A 7 -13.85 -5.25 4.76
CA ASN A 7 -14.20 -4.01 5.45
C ASN A 7 -12.98 -3.24 5.97
N PHE A 8 -11.80 -3.87 6.06
CA PHE A 8 -10.61 -3.24 6.63
C PHE A 8 -9.72 -2.51 5.62
N PHE A 9 -10.06 -2.57 4.32
CA PHE A 9 -9.32 -1.87 3.29
C PHE A 9 -10.23 -1.18 2.28
N SER A 10 -9.72 -0.16 1.62
CA SER A 10 -10.39 0.50 0.50
C SER A 10 -9.58 0.29 -0.77
N CYS A 11 -10.22 -0.24 -1.81
CA CYS A 11 -9.63 -0.39 -3.13
C CYS A 11 -9.81 0.88 -3.96
N ASN A 12 -8.87 1.14 -4.87
CA ASN A 12 -8.94 2.20 -5.89
C ASN A 12 -9.30 3.58 -5.29
N HIS A 13 -8.64 3.92 -4.18
CA HIS A 13 -8.89 5.15 -3.46
C HIS A 13 -8.26 6.34 -4.20
N ILE A 14 -9.04 7.38 -4.46
CA ILE A 14 -8.56 8.61 -5.08
C ILE A 14 -8.42 9.67 -4.01
N THR A 15 -7.20 10.21 -3.85
CA THR A 15 -6.98 11.32 -2.93
C THR A 15 -7.61 12.61 -3.46
N PRO A 16 -7.89 13.61 -2.61
CA PRO A 16 -8.41 14.91 -3.04
C PRO A 16 -7.53 15.64 -4.07
N TYR A 17 -6.26 15.24 -4.20
CA TYR A 17 -5.28 15.79 -5.14
C TYR A 17 -5.13 14.95 -6.42
N GLY A 18 -5.99 13.95 -6.62
CA GLY A 18 -6.04 13.13 -7.83
C GLY A 18 -5.05 11.98 -7.89
N TYR A 19 -4.35 11.64 -6.80
CA TYR A 19 -3.53 10.42 -6.77
C TYR A 19 -4.40 9.19 -6.56
N GLN A 20 -4.28 8.22 -7.46
CA GLN A 20 -4.90 6.91 -7.31
C GLN A 20 -4.02 5.98 -6.45
N ILE A 21 -4.62 5.36 -5.44
CA ILE A 21 -4.00 4.38 -4.55
C ILE A 21 -4.72 3.04 -4.72
N ASP A 22 -3.98 1.95 -4.92
CA ASP A 22 -4.58 0.64 -5.18
C ASP A 22 -5.30 0.11 -3.94
N PHE A 23 -4.64 0.15 -2.77
CA PHE A 23 -5.26 -0.19 -1.49
C PHE A 23 -4.89 0.78 -0.38
N VAL A 24 -5.87 1.14 0.44
CA VAL A 24 -5.69 1.92 1.67
C VAL A 24 -6.10 1.10 2.87
N ILE A 25 -5.25 1.05 3.90
CA ILE A 25 -5.51 0.36 5.16
C ILE A 25 -5.32 1.34 6.31
N HIS A 26 -6.21 1.29 7.29
CA HIS A 26 -6.13 2.10 8.51
C HIS A 26 -5.78 1.23 9.70
N PHE A 27 -4.79 1.65 10.49
CA PHE A 27 -4.45 1.02 11.76
C PHE A 27 -4.55 2.03 12.90
N ASP A 28 -5.05 1.59 14.05
CA ASP A 28 -4.99 2.37 15.29
C ASP A 28 -3.56 2.39 15.86
N LYS A 29 -3.34 3.19 16.91
CA LYS A 29 -2.10 3.23 17.70
C LYS A 29 -1.64 1.85 18.20
N ASN A 30 -2.57 0.93 18.41
CA ASN A 30 -2.31 -0.45 18.85
C ASN A 30 -1.93 -1.39 17.69
N ARG A 31 -1.83 -0.89 16.45
CA ARG A 31 -1.66 -1.66 15.21
C ARG A 31 -2.81 -2.64 14.92
N GLU A 32 -3.98 -2.35 15.46
CA GLU A 32 -5.19 -3.09 15.13
C GLU A 32 -5.86 -2.44 13.91
N PRO A 33 -6.33 -3.22 12.93
CA PRO A 33 -6.94 -2.66 11.74
C PRO A 33 -8.31 -2.06 12.05
N ILE A 34 -8.58 -0.89 11.47
CA ILE A 34 -9.84 -0.16 11.63
C ILE A 34 -10.64 -0.34 10.34
N PRO A 35 -11.96 -0.59 10.41
CA PRO A 35 -12.80 -0.65 9.23
C PRO A 35 -12.78 0.67 8.45
N ALA A 36 -12.71 0.58 7.13
CA ALA A 36 -12.85 1.71 6.23
C ALA A 36 -14.34 1.93 5.89
N PRO A 37 -14.87 3.16 5.85
CA PRO A 37 -14.19 4.44 6.06
C PRO A 37 -14.25 4.90 7.54
N ALA A 38 -13.09 5.07 8.16
CA ALA A 38 -12.99 5.71 9.47
C ALA A 38 -13.14 7.23 9.30
N GLU A 39 -13.98 7.87 10.12
CA GLU A 39 -14.17 9.32 10.09
C GLU A 39 -12.83 10.03 10.40
N THR A 40 -12.50 11.05 9.61
CA THR A 40 -11.26 11.83 9.64
C THR A 40 -11.00 12.61 10.93
N THR A 41 -11.93 12.57 11.88
CA THR A 41 -11.96 13.34 13.13
C THR A 41 -11.01 12.83 14.21
N ILE A 42 -10.33 11.68 14.04
CA ILE A 42 -9.32 11.14 14.97
C ILE A 42 -7.91 11.12 14.32
N LEU A 43 -7.58 12.20 13.60
CA LEU A 43 -6.44 12.27 12.67
C LEU A 43 -5.06 11.95 13.29
N ASP A 44 -4.89 12.09 14.61
CA ASP A 44 -3.58 11.97 15.27
C ASP A 44 -3.20 10.52 15.68
N ARG A 45 -4.17 9.59 15.72
CA ARG A 45 -3.93 8.23 16.24
C ARG A 45 -3.97 7.12 15.19
N ILE A 46 -4.34 7.46 13.96
CA ILE A 46 -4.54 6.49 12.87
C ILE A 46 -3.35 6.53 11.94
N THR A 47 -2.72 5.38 11.72
CA THR A 47 -1.71 5.22 10.67
C THR A 47 -2.39 4.78 9.38
N LYS A 48 -2.23 5.59 8.31
CA LYS A 48 -2.74 5.27 6.98
C LYS A 48 -1.65 4.56 6.18
N PHE A 49 -1.90 3.36 5.69
CA PHE A 49 -1.02 2.68 4.74
C PHE A 49 -1.59 2.81 3.33
N ALA A 50 -0.76 3.25 2.40
CA ALA A 50 -1.07 3.29 0.98
C ALA A 50 -0.25 2.20 0.29
N ILE A 51 -0.90 1.17 -0.23
CA ILE A 51 -0.25 0.12 -1.00
C ILE A 51 -0.40 0.49 -2.47
N LEU A 52 0.74 0.59 -3.15
CA LEU A 52 0.83 0.87 -4.58
C LEU A 52 1.35 -0.38 -5.29
N LEU A 53 0.60 -0.83 -6.29
CA LEU A 53 1.01 -1.90 -7.19
C LEU A 53 1.87 -1.31 -8.31
N LEU A 54 3.15 -1.63 -8.30
CA LEU A 54 4.08 -1.14 -9.30
C LEU A 54 4.15 -2.10 -10.47
N ARG A 55 3.83 -1.56 -11.65
CA ARG A 55 3.93 -2.26 -12.92
C ARG A 55 5.31 -2.05 -13.54
N LEU A 56 5.67 -2.80 -14.58
CA LEU A 56 6.97 -2.71 -15.26
C LEU A 56 7.21 -1.31 -15.84
N ASP A 57 6.14 -0.59 -16.23
CA ASP A 57 6.21 0.79 -16.71
C ASP A 57 6.44 1.84 -15.59
N SER A 58 6.33 1.44 -14.31
CA SER A 58 6.71 2.25 -13.15
C SER A 58 8.24 2.38 -13.00
N PHE A 59 9.03 1.51 -13.65
CA PHE A 59 10.48 1.44 -13.51
C PHE A 59 11.22 2.04 -14.72
N CYS A 60 12.48 2.42 -14.51
CA CYS A 60 13.36 2.84 -15.58
C CYS A 60 13.57 1.70 -16.59
N GLU A 61 13.60 2.00 -17.90
CA GLU A 61 13.68 0.97 -18.94
C GLU A 61 14.93 0.07 -18.81
N ASN A 62 16.02 0.63 -18.30
CA ASN A 62 17.30 -0.07 -18.15
C ASN A 62 17.52 -0.64 -16.74
N ASP A 63 16.63 -0.34 -15.77
CA ASP A 63 16.80 -0.73 -14.38
C ASP A 63 15.45 -0.95 -13.69
N LEU A 64 15.10 -2.22 -13.49
CA LEU A 64 13.87 -2.67 -12.82
C LEU A 64 13.89 -2.45 -11.29
N THR A 65 15.00 -1.97 -10.73
CA THR A 65 15.09 -1.61 -9.31
C THR A 65 14.86 -0.12 -9.08
N ALA A 66 14.95 0.71 -10.13
CA ALA A 66 14.80 2.15 -10.05
C ALA A 66 13.44 2.62 -10.56
N LEU A 67 12.68 3.32 -9.71
CA LEU A 67 11.41 3.92 -10.11
C LEU A 67 11.60 5.15 -10.98
N ARG A 68 10.67 5.39 -11.89
CA ARG A 68 10.61 6.63 -12.69
C ARG A 68 10.29 7.83 -11.80
N GLY A 69 10.59 9.03 -12.30
CA GLY A 69 10.32 10.30 -11.61
C GLY A 69 8.85 10.47 -11.15
N PRO A 70 7.84 10.18 -11.99
CA PRO A 70 6.44 10.29 -11.58
C PRO A 70 6.06 9.43 -10.37
N GLU A 71 6.60 8.20 -10.30
CA GLU A 71 6.32 7.25 -9.20
C GLU A 71 6.99 7.69 -7.90
N HIS A 72 8.22 8.23 -7.99
CA HIS A 72 8.88 8.89 -6.85
C HIS A 72 8.07 10.08 -6.34
N LEU A 73 7.58 10.94 -7.24
CA LEU A 73 6.80 12.12 -6.89
C LEU A 73 5.50 11.73 -6.20
N LYS A 74 4.77 10.76 -6.77
CA LYS A 74 3.56 10.17 -6.18
C LYS A 74 3.82 9.65 -4.76
N THR A 75 4.90 8.90 -4.57
CA THR A 75 5.29 8.38 -3.26
C THR A 75 5.51 9.51 -2.26
N LYS A 76 6.32 10.51 -2.62
CA LYS A 76 6.61 11.66 -1.75
C LYS A 76 5.36 12.46 -1.40
N HIS A 77 4.45 12.65 -2.35
CA HIS A 77 3.21 13.38 -2.12
C HIS A 77 2.27 12.64 -1.18
N LEU A 78 2.16 11.32 -1.30
CA LEU A 78 1.38 10.51 -0.37
C LEU A 78 2.00 10.52 1.04
N GLU A 79 3.32 10.46 1.16
CA GLU A 79 4.02 10.61 2.45
C GLU A 79 3.72 11.96 3.10
N MET A 80 3.73 13.06 2.33
CA MET A 80 3.36 14.39 2.81
C MET A 80 1.88 14.48 3.28
N MET A 81 0.99 13.68 2.69
CA MET A 81 -0.41 13.56 3.13
C MET A 81 -0.60 12.67 4.37
N GLY A 82 0.48 12.12 4.93
CA GLY A 82 0.46 11.29 6.13
C GLY A 82 0.25 9.79 5.87
N TYR A 83 0.42 9.33 4.63
CA TYR A 83 0.41 7.90 4.31
C TYR A 83 1.80 7.28 4.50
N LYS A 84 1.83 6.06 5.06
CA LYS A 84 2.97 5.15 4.91
C LYS A 84 2.82 4.40 3.60
N VAL A 85 3.68 4.69 2.64
CA VAL A 85 3.61 4.09 1.31
C VAL A 85 4.35 2.76 1.29
N ILE A 86 3.70 1.73 0.77
CA ILE A 86 4.26 0.41 0.52
C ILE A 86 4.16 0.14 -0.97
N HIS A 87 5.26 -0.28 -1.57
CA HIS A 87 5.30 -0.70 -2.96
C HIS A 87 5.27 -2.23 -3.05
N ILE A 88 4.41 -2.76 -3.92
CA ILE A 88 4.44 -4.18 -4.30
C ILE A 88 4.77 -4.24 -5.79
N ASN A 89 5.94 -4.77 -6.10
CA ASN A 89 6.42 -4.92 -7.47
C ASN A 89 5.72 -6.10 -8.14
N GLU A 90 5.17 -5.91 -9.33
CA GLU A 90 4.50 -7.01 -10.04
C GLU A 90 5.44 -8.18 -10.35
N HIS A 91 6.70 -7.89 -10.68
CA HIS A 91 7.66 -8.90 -11.09
C HIS A 91 8.13 -9.74 -9.91
N ASP A 92 8.24 -9.17 -8.71
CA ASP A 92 8.51 -9.91 -7.47
C ASP A 92 7.29 -10.74 -7.03
N TRP A 93 6.10 -10.14 -7.11
CA TRP A 93 4.84 -10.75 -6.70
C TRP A 93 4.45 -11.98 -7.53
N ASN A 94 4.82 -11.97 -8.81
CA ASN A 94 4.50 -13.04 -9.78
C ASN A 94 5.63 -14.05 -9.96
N THR A 95 6.71 -13.97 -9.18
CA THR A 95 7.78 -14.98 -9.25
C THR A 95 7.26 -16.38 -8.89
N ARG A 96 7.93 -17.42 -9.41
CA ARG A 96 7.60 -18.81 -9.08
C ARG A 96 7.61 -19.10 -7.58
N TYR A 97 8.53 -18.46 -6.84
CA TYR A 97 8.62 -18.59 -5.39
C TYR A 97 7.41 -17.98 -4.69
N MET A 98 6.90 -16.86 -5.20
CA MET A 98 5.79 -16.12 -4.60
C MET A 98 4.41 -16.69 -4.91
N ASN A 99 4.29 -17.71 -5.78
CA ASN A 99 2.98 -18.23 -6.21
C ASN A 99 2.17 -18.96 -5.12
N SER A 100 2.80 -19.37 -4.01
CA SER A 100 2.07 -19.97 -2.90
C SER A 100 1.29 -18.92 -2.09
N PRO A 101 0.00 -19.15 -1.78
CA PRO A 101 -0.81 -18.22 -0.99
C PRO A 101 -0.25 -18.01 0.43
N GLU A 102 0.40 -19.02 1.00
CA GLU A 102 1.04 -18.93 2.32
C GLU A 102 2.21 -17.93 2.30
N ILE A 103 3.01 -17.96 1.23
CA ILE A 103 4.16 -17.07 1.05
C ILE A 103 3.68 -15.64 0.82
N LYS A 104 2.64 -15.44 -0.01
CA LYS A 104 2.01 -14.12 -0.21
C LYS A 104 1.49 -13.54 1.10
N THR A 105 0.79 -14.36 1.89
CA THR A 105 0.29 -13.96 3.21
C THR A 105 1.42 -13.56 4.14
N LYS A 106 2.50 -14.36 4.21
CA LYS A 106 3.67 -14.07 5.05
C LYS A 106 4.38 -12.79 4.62
N TYR A 107 4.50 -12.55 3.32
CA TYR A 107 5.10 -11.34 2.78
C TYR A 107 4.27 -10.10 3.09
N LEU A 108 2.95 -10.14 2.88
CA LEU A 108 2.07 -9.02 3.20
C LEU A 108 2.11 -8.68 4.71
N LYS A 109 2.13 -9.70 5.57
CA LYS A 109 2.33 -9.55 7.01
C LYS A 109 3.64 -8.86 7.35
N TYR A 110 4.74 -9.29 6.71
CA TYR A 110 6.05 -8.67 6.87
C TYR A 110 6.05 -7.18 6.46
N LEU A 111 5.47 -6.85 5.30
CA LEU A 111 5.38 -5.47 4.81
C LEU A 111 4.55 -4.55 5.73
N LEU A 112 3.42 -5.07 6.21
CA LEU A 112 2.52 -4.35 7.12
C LEU A 112 3.01 -4.35 8.57
N GLN A 113 4.04 -5.15 8.89
CA GLN A 113 4.57 -5.39 10.23
C GLN A 113 3.51 -5.89 11.23
N ILE A 114 2.69 -6.86 10.80
CA ILE A 114 1.59 -7.50 11.56
C ILE A 114 1.70 -9.03 11.58
#